data_AF-A0A7Y1TUM8-F1
#
_entry.id   AF-A0A7Y1TUM8-F1
#
_cell.length_a   1.000
_cell.length_b   1.000
_cell.length_c   1.000
_cell.angle_alpha   90.00
_cell.angle_beta   90.00
_cell.angle_gamma   90.00
#
_symmetry.space_group_name_H-M   'P 1'
#
loop_
_entity.id
_entity.type
_entity.pdbx_description
1 polymer ?
#
loop_
_entity_poly.entity_id
_entity_poly.type
_entity_poly.pdbx_seq_one_letter_code
_entity_poly.pdbx_strand_id
1 'polypeptide(L)'
;MTERREFLQGMIAGLTGTLVGSIAVVYGLARANLVVLDNTALSNPSEWLTWAYTNLGSSIPIFAMLLIAFFVTLGRLRKCLDDNRPVNQIVQLDHLTDIWTTLFFGTGVIWTAIGMRSALIFALGDRNLALSQGAFAMLERMIDGGILLALSTTIFGGVGGYLMRVYKTVSFGAELQHRYDLAARADTSQMRESLKRIEEHLDGDRRTETHTPTDAS
;
A
#
# COMPACT_ATOMS: atom_id res chain seq x y z
N MET A 1 7.27 -12.94 -24.12
CA MET A 1 6.50 -13.57 -23.03
C MET A 1 7.39 -14.34 -22.04
N THR A 2 8.58 -14.78 -22.44
CA THR A 2 9.53 -15.58 -21.63
C THR A 2 10.19 -14.78 -20.50
N GLU A 3 10.70 -13.56 -20.78
CA GLU A 3 11.34 -12.69 -19.77
C GLU A 3 10.43 -12.31 -18.60
N ARG A 4 9.12 -12.16 -18.85
CA ARG A 4 8.10 -11.84 -17.82
C ARG A 4 7.91 -12.99 -16.83
N ARG A 5 8.02 -14.25 -17.30
CA ARG A 5 7.94 -15.42 -16.42
C ARG A 5 9.21 -15.56 -15.60
N GLU A 6 10.36 -15.26 -16.18
CA GLU A 6 11.66 -15.36 -15.49
C GLU A 6 11.82 -14.30 -14.40
N PHE A 7 11.38 -13.06 -14.63
CA PHE A 7 11.39 -12.02 -13.59
C PHE A 7 10.40 -12.33 -12.46
N LEU A 8 9.17 -12.74 -12.78
CA LEU A 8 8.16 -13.09 -11.79
C LEU A 8 8.57 -14.35 -11.00
N GLN A 9 9.18 -15.34 -11.65
CA GLN A 9 9.79 -16.48 -10.97
C GLN A 9 10.96 -16.06 -10.09
N GLY A 10 11.83 -15.16 -10.56
CA GLY A 10 12.96 -14.64 -9.78
C GLY A 10 12.50 -13.90 -8.52
N MET A 11 11.44 -13.08 -8.63
CA MET A 11 10.86 -12.36 -7.50
C MET A 11 10.15 -13.31 -6.52
N ILE A 12 9.34 -14.25 -7.02
CA ILE A 12 8.66 -15.24 -6.18
C ILE A 12 9.68 -16.15 -5.49
N ALA A 13 10.72 -16.60 -6.21
CA ALA A 13 11.81 -17.40 -5.66
C ALA A 13 12.65 -16.62 -4.64
N GLY A 14 12.89 -15.33 -4.87
CA GLY A 14 13.53 -14.45 -3.89
C GLY A 14 12.70 -14.29 -2.63
N LEU A 15 11.39 -14.08 -2.77
CA LEU A 15 10.46 -13.88 -1.65
C LEU A 15 10.23 -15.18 -0.87
N THR A 16 10.14 -16.33 -1.54
CA THR A 16 10.12 -17.64 -0.85
C THR A 16 11.47 -17.95 -0.22
N GLY A 17 12.58 -17.61 -0.87
CA GLY A 17 13.93 -17.79 -0.33
C GLY A 17 14.16 -17.00 0.94
N THR A 18 13.74 -15.72 0.97
CA THR A 18 13.84 -14.90 2.19
C THR A 18 12.89 -15.39 3.27
N LEU A 19 11.66 -15.80 2.93
CA LEU A 19 10.70 -16.32 3.91
C LEU A 19 11.18 -17.63 4.55
N VAL A 20 11.69 -18.56 3.74
CA VAL A 20 12.26 -19.83 4.21
C VAL A 20 13.55 -19.58 5.00
N GLY A 21 14.39 -18.65 4.54
CA GLY A 21 15.60 -18.25 5.26
C GLY A 21 15.28 -17.63 6.62
N SER A 22 14.30 -16.73 6.69
CA SER A 22 13.82 -16.13 7.93
C SER A 22 13.23 -17.18 8.88
N ILE A 23 12.42 -18.11 8.37
CA ILE A 23 11.87 -19.22 9.16
C ILE A 23 12.99 -20.14 9.67
N ALA A 24 14.00 -20.45 8.86
CA ALA A 24 15.13 -21.28 9.24
C ALA A 24 16.01 -20.60 10.30
N VAL A 25 16.21 -19.28 10.19
CA VAL A 25 16.93 -18.47 11.19
C VAL A 25 16.16 -18.43 12.50
N VAL A 26 14.85 -18.17 12.46
CA VAL A 26 13.97 -18.19 13.64
C VAL A 26 13.95 -19.58 14.28
N TYR A 27 13.89 -20.65 13.49
CA TYR A 27 13.93 -22.02 13.99
C TYR A 27 15.30 -22.36 14.62
N GLY A 28 16.41 -21.89 14.03
CA GLY A 28 17.74 -22.04 14.61
C GLY A 28 17.89 -21.29 15.93
N LEU A 29 17.38 -20.07 16.01
CA LEU A 29 17.34 -19.23 17.22
C LEU A 29 16.45 -19.83 18.32
N ALA A 30 15.30 -20.38 17.96
CA ALA A 30 14.41 -21.09 18.87
C ALA A 30 15.05 -22.37 19.41
N ARG A 31 15.72 -23.15 18.54
CA ARG A 31 16.46 -24.36 18.94
C ARG A 31 17.66 -24.05 19.84
N ALA A 32 18.26 -22.88 19.67
CA ALA A 32 19.34 -22.39 20.54
C ALA A 32 18.85 -21.87 21.90
N ASN A 33 17.55 -21.97 22.22
CA ASN A 33 16.92 -21.42 23.43
C ASN A 33 17.11 -19.90 23.60
N LEU A 34 17.43 -19.19 22.52
CA LEU A 34 17.60 -17.73 22.52
C LEU A 34 16.25 -17.01 22.33
N VAL A 35 15.23 -17.70 21.83
CA VAL A 35 13.87 -17.17 21.62
C VAL A 35 12.86 -18.15 22.19
N VAL A 36 12.14 -17.75 23.24
CA VAL A 36 10.95 -18.45 23.73
C VAL A 36 9.80 -18.09 22.80
N LEU A 37 9.48 -18.99 21.87
CA LEU A 37 8.24 -18.94 21.11
C LEU A 37 7.12 -19.37 22.05
N ASP A 38 6.56 -18.41 22.79
CA ASP A 38 5.42 -18.69 23.65
C ASP A 38 4.23 -19.10 22.76
N ASN A 39 3.62 -20.23 23.10
CA ASN A 39 2.68 -20.94 22.25
C ASN A 39 1.26 -20.34 22.37
N THR A 40 1.15 -19.02 22.36
CA THR A 40 -0.13 -18.31 22.29
C THR A 40 -0.56 -18.22 20.83
N ALA A 41 -0.70 -19.40 20.20
CA ALA A 41 -1.45 -19.52 18.98
C ALA A 41 -2.91 -19.18 19.31
N LEU A 42 -3.28 -17.91 19.16
CA LEU A 42 -4.63 -17.36 19.27
C LEU A 42 -5.57 -18.16 18.36
N SER A 43 -6.11 -19.27 18.87
CA SER A 43 -6.86 -20.24 18.07
C SER A 43 -8.35 -19.88 18.01
N ASN A 44 -8.79 -18.93 18.84
CA ASN A 44 -10.17 -18.48 18.95
C ASN A 44 -10.38 -17.08 18.33
N PRO A 45 -11.34 -16.92 17.40
CA PRO A 45 -11.69 -15.61 16.82
C PRO A 45 -12.09 -14.56 17.88
N SER A 46 -12.66 -14.98 19.00
CA SER A 46 -13.02 -14.13 20.14
C SER A 46 -11.81 -13.60 20.90
N GLU A 47 -10.77 -14.41 21.09
CA GLU A 47 -9.51 -13.99 21.72
C GLU A 47 -8.74 -13.01 20.83
N TRP A 48 -8.76 -13.23 19.51
CA TRP A 48 -8.21 -12.29 18.54
C TRP A 48 -8.93 -10.93 18.59
N LEU A 49 -10.26 -10.95 18.66
CA LEU A 49 -11.06 -9.73 18.78
C LEU A 49 -10.84 -9.01 20.10
N THR A 50 -10.66 -9.76 21.20
CA THR A 50 -10.38 -9.20 22.51
C THR A 50 -8.98 -8.61 22.55
N TRP A 51 -7.97 -9.30 22.02
CA TRP A 51 -6.61 -8.76 21.84
C TRP A 51 -6.62 -7.50 21.00
N ALA A 52 -7.33 -7.51 19.86
CA ALA A 52 -7.46 -6.33 19.02
C ALA A 52 -8.14 -5.19 19.79
N TYR A 53 -9.21 -5.46 20.54
CA TYR A 53 -9.91 -4.45 21.35
C TYR A 53 -9.02 -3.86 22.44
N THR A 54 -8.22 -4.69 23.11
CA THR A 54 -7.27 -4.26 24.13
C THR A 54 -6.12 -3.44 23.54
N ASN A 55 -5.66 -3.75 22.32
CA ASN A 55 -4.47 -3.14 21.72
C ASN A 55 -4.75 -1.98 20.74
N LEU A 56 -5.89 -1.99 20.06
CA LEU A 56 -6.31 -0.92 19.13
C LEU A 56 -7.37 0.00 19.73
N GLY A 57 -8.05 -0.44 20.79
CA GLY A 57 -9.16 0.30 21.41
C GLY A 57 -10.21 0.73 20.39
N SER A 58 -10.62 1.99 20.47
CA SER A 58 -11.66 2.56 19.59
C SER A 58 -11.19 2.87 18.15
N SER A 59 -9.94 2.58 17.77
CA SER A 59 -9.47 2.73 16.38
C SER A 59 -9.93 1.61 15.44
N ILE A 60 -10.36 0.46 15.98
CA ILE A 60 -10.83 -0.71 15.23
C ILE A 60 -11.87 -0.37 14.17
N PRO A 61 -12.98 0.34 14.46
CA PRO A 61 -13.99 0.65 13.44
C PRO A 61 -13.41 1.45 12.27
N ILE A 62 -12.46 2.36 12.53
CA ILE A 62 -11.82 3.17 11.49
C ILE A 62 -10.93 2.28 10.61
N PHE A 63 -10.09 1.45 11.23
CA PHE A 63 -9.25 0.50 10.49
C PHE A 63 -10.08 -0.50 9.67
N ALA A 64 -11.16 -1.04 10.25
CA ALA A 64 -12.08 -1.94 9.56
C ALA A 64 -12.77 -1.26 8.37
N MET A 65 -13.23 -0.01 8.53
CA MET A 65 -13.83 0.77 7.46
C MET A 65 -12.84 1.01 6.31
N LEU A 66 -11.61 1.41 6.62
CA LEU A 66 -10.55 1.64 5.62
C LEU A 66 -10.17 0.35 4.90
N LEU A 67 -10.08 -0.77 5.63
CA LEU A 67 -9.79 -2.09 5.08
C LEU A 67 -10.91 -2.56 4.13
N ILE A 68 -12.18 -2.39 4.52
CA ILE A 68 -13.33 -2.71 3.67
C ILE A 68 -13.33 -1.81 2.42
N ALA A 69 -13.11 -0.50 2.58
CA ALA A 69 -13.03 0.42 1.46
C ALA A 69 -11.91 0.04 0.48
N PHE A 70 -10.74 -0.35 1.00
CA PHE A 70 -9.63 -0.88 0.20
C PHE A 70 -10.05 -2.12 -0.59
N PHE A 71 -10.60 -3.16 0.07
CA PHE A 71 -11.02 -4.39 -0.61
C PHE A 71 -12.16 -4.17 -1.62
N VAL A 72 -13.12 -3.30 -1.32
CA VAL A 72 -14.20 -2.94 -2.25
C VAL A 72 -13.64 -2.24 -3.49
N THR A 73 -12.71 -1.30 -3.30
CA THR A 73 -12.05 -0.59 -4.41
C THR A 73 -11.25 -1.57 -5.26
N LEU A 74 -10.58 -2.52 -4.61
CA LEU A 74 -9.78 -3.54 -5.27
C LEU A 74 -10.61 -4.58 -6.04
N GLY A 75 -11.75 -4.99 -5.48
CA GLY A 75 -12.71 -5.86 -6.16
C GLY A 75 -13.35 -5.16 -7.35
N ARG A 76 -13.66 -3.86 -7.23
CA ARG A 76 -14.11 -3.03 -8.34
C ARG A 76 -13.04 -2.89 -9.42
N LEU A 77 -11.77 -2.74 -9.03
CA LEU A 77 -10.64 -2.67 -9.96
C LEU A 77 -10.49 -3.97 -10.73
N ARG A 78 -10.52 -5.12 -10.05
CA ARG A 78 -10.48 -6.45 -10.68
C ARG A 78 -11.64 -6.64 -11.66
N LYS A 79 -12.86 -6.21 -11.30
CA LYS A 79 -14.03 -6.33 -12.18
C LYS A 79 -13.97 -5.41 -13.40
N CYS A 80 -13.45 -4.17 -13.25
CA CYS A 80 -13.22 -3.26 -14.37
C CYS A 80 -12.14 -3.75 -15.34
N LEU A 81 -11.18 -4.53 -14.82
CA LEU A 81 -10.10 -5.13 -15.61
C LEU A 81 -10.62 -6.24 -16.53
N ASP A 82 -11.56 -7.04 -16.02
CA ASP A 82 -12.25 -8.10 -16.75
C ASP A 82 -13.17 -7.54 -17.88
N ASP A 83 -13.79 -6.38 -17.65
CA ASP A 83 -14.73 -5.73 -18.58
C ASP A 83 -14.05 -4.88 -19.70
N ASN A 84 -12.71 -4.89 -19.82
CA ASN A 84 -11.97 -4.20 -20.88
C ASN A 84 -12.24 -2.67 -20.97
N ARG A 85 -12.55 -2.02 -19.83
CA ARG A 85 -12.89 -0.59 -19.74
C ARG A 85 -11.69 0.34 -20.03
N PRO A 86 -11.94 1.62 -20.40
CA PRO A 86 -10.90 2.58 -20.72
C PRO A 86 -9.91 2.82 -19.56
N VAL A 87 -8.62 2.91 -19.92
CA VAL A 87 -7.44 3.01 -19.03
C VAL A 87 -7.57 4.09 -17.95
N ASN A 88 -8.30 5.17 -18.21
CA ASN A 88 -8.48 6.28 -17.26
C ASN A 88 -9.20 5.86 -15.96
N GLN A 89 -10.12 4.88 -16.02
CA GLN A 89 -10.79 4.37 -14.81
C GLN A 89 -9.86 3.49 -13.96
N ILE A 90 -8.94 2.77 -14.60
CA ILE A 90 -7.94 1.95 -13.90
C ILE A 90 -7.01 2.85 -13.09
N VAL A 91 -6.54 3.95 -13.68
CA VAL A 91 -5.66 4.93 -13.00
C VAL A 91 -6.34 5.59 -11.80
N GLN A 92 -7.62 5.97 -11.93
CA GLN A 92 -8.36 6.56 -10.80
C GLN A 92 -8.54 5.59 -9.63
N LEU A 93 -8.86 4.32 -9.91
CA LEU A 93 -8.99 3.30 -8.87
C LEU A 93 -7.64 2.94 -8.25
N ASP A 94 -6.57 2.98 -9.03
CA ASP A 94 -5.20 2.79 -8.56
C ASP A 94 -4.81 3.89 -7.55
N HIS A 95 -5.07 5.15 -7.90
CA HIS A 95 -4.84 6.31 -7.03
C HIS A 95 -5.70 6.25 -5.76
N LEU A 96 -6.97 5.85 -5.87
CA LEU A 96 -7.84 5.66 -4.70
C LEU A 96 -7.28 4.61 -3.74
N THR A 97 -6.73 3.52 -4.27
CA THR A 97 -6.12 2.45 -3.49
C THR A 97 -4.88 2.94 -2.71
N ASP A 98 -4.08 3.83 -3.31
CA ASP A 98 -2.94 4.47 -2.64
C ASP A 98 -3.36 5.48 -1.58
N ILE A 99 -4.45 6.23 -1.82
CA ILE A 99 -5.08 7.08 -0.80
C ILE A 99 -5.51 6.22 0.38
N TRP A 100 -6.25 5.11 0.17
CA TRP A 100 -6.69 4.23 1.26
C TRP A 100 -5.52 3.67 2.07
N THR A 101 -4.47 3.24 1.39
CA THR A 101 -3.26 2.70 2.04
C THR A 101 -2.56 3.77 2.89
N THR A 102 -2.50 5.01 2.38
CA THR A 102 -1.92 6.15 3.12
C THR A 102 -2.79 6.56 4.30
N LEU A 103 -4.12 6.57 4.14
CA LEU A 103 -5.06 6.82 5.24
C LEU A 103 -4.97 5.75 6.32
N PHE A 104 -4.78 4.48 5.94
CA PHE A 104 -4.60 3.38 6.88
C PHE A 104 -3.35 3.59 7.74
N PHE A 105 -2.22 3.93 7.11
CA PHE A 105 -1.00 4.30 7.84
C PHE A 105 -1.22 5.54 8.73
N GLY A 106 -1.82 6.60 8.17
CA GLY A 106 -2.07 7.85 8.89
C GLY A 106 -2.98 7.68 10.10
N THR A 107 -3.96 6.78 10.02
CA THR A 107 -4.85 6.44 11.15
C THR A 107 -4.05 5.88 12.31
N GLY A 108 -3.09 4.98 12.04
CA GLY A 108 -2.18 4.45 13.06
C GLY A 108 -1.42 5.57 13.76
N VAL A 109 -0.78 6.47 13.00
CA VAL A 109 0.00 7.60 13.53
C VAL A 109 -0.85 8.57 14.37
N ILE A 110 -2.06 8.90 13.91
CA ILE A 110 -2.97 9.79 14.65
C ILE A 110 -3.37 9.15 15.98
N TRP A 111 -3.68 7.85 15.97
CA TRP A 111 -4.05 7.17 17.19
C TRP A 111 -2.92 7.06 18.19
N THR A 112 -1.68 6.97 17.72
CA THR A 112 -0.47 7.05 18.54
C THR A 112 -0.39 8.37 19.28
N ALA A 113 -0.66 9.49 18.58
CA ALA A 113 -0.69 10.81 19.21
C ALA A 113 -1.79 10.89 20.28
N ILE A 114 -2.96 10.32 20.03
CA ILE A 114 -4.07 10.26 21.00
C ILE A 114 -3.70 9.41 22.21
N GLY A 115 -3.11 8.23 22.00
CA GLY A 115 -2.69 7.33 23.08
C GLY A 115 -1.59 7.92 23.95
N MET A 116 -0.57 8.54 23.34
CA MET A 116 0.49 9.24 24.07
C MET A 116 -0.04 10.44 24.86
N ARG A 117 -0.95 11.23 24.26
CA ARG A 117 -1.61 12.34 24.97
C ARG A 117 -2.43 11.85 26.17
N SER A 118 -3.19 10.76 25.99
CA SER A 118 -4.03 10.20 27.05
C SER A 118 -3.19 9.62 28.18
N ALA A 119 -2.10 8.93 27.84
CA ALA A 119 -1.14 8.39 28.79
C ALA A 119 -0.52 9.48 29.66
N LEU A 120 -0.09 10.59 29.06
CA LEU A 120 0.47 11.73 29.79
C LEU A 120 -0.57 12.37 30.72
N ILE A 121 -1.82 12.55 30.27
CA ILE A 121 -2.90 13.11 31.09
C ILE A 121 -3.22 12.17 32.26
N PHE A 122 -3.25 10.85 32.03
CA PHE A 122 -3.60 9.87 33.07
C PHE A 122 -2.48 9.68 34.11
N ALA A 123 -1.23 9.79 33.69
CA ALA A 123 -0.06 9.68 34.57
C ALA A 123 0.22 10.98 35.35
N LEU A 124 0.00 12.15 34.73
CA LEU A 124 0.38 13.46 35.30
C LEU A 124 -0.83 14.33 35.74
N GLY A 125 -2.05 13.90 35.47
CA GLY A 125 -3.27 14.68 35.72
C GLY A 125 -3.53 14.96 37.21
N ASP A 126 -3.07 14.08 38.10
CA ASP A 126 -3.13 14.30 39.55
C ASP A 126 -1.72 14.40 40.14
N ARG A 127 -1.30 15.64 40.39
CA ARG A 127 0.04 15.98 40.88
C ARG A 127 0.31 15.44 42.29
N ASN A 128 -0.72 15.30 43.13
CA ASN A 128 -0.54 14.81 44.49
C ASN A 128 -0.33 13.29 44.51
N LEU A 129 -1.08 12.56 43.67
CA LEU A 129 -0.85 11.13 43.47
C LEU A 129 0.51 10.86 42.82
N ALA A 130 0.88 11.64 41.79
CA ALA A 130 2.17 11.53 41.11
C ALA A 130 3.39 11.70 42.04
N LEU A 131 3.31 12.63 43.00
CA LEU A 131 4.39 12.85 43.98
C LEU A 131 4.44 11.77 45.07
N SER A 132 3.30 11.13 45.36
CA SER A 132 3.20 10.10 46.41
C SER A 132 3.55 8.68 45.95
N GLN A 133 3.29 8.33 44.69
CA GLN A 133 3.37 6.94 44.20
C GLN A 133 4.72 6.53 43.58
N GLY A 134 5.68 7.45 43.48
CA GLY A 134 7.01 7.16 42.95
C GLY A 134 7.03 6.89 41.43
N ALA A 135 8.24 6.81 40.86
CA ALA A 135 8.45 6.77 39.41
C ALA A 135 7.89 5.51 38.72
N PHE A 136 7.93 4.36 39.40
CA PHE A 136 7.48 3.10 38.82
C PHE A 136 5.95 3.03 38.66
N ALA A 137 5.20 3.46 39.68
CA ALA A 137 3.74 3.54 39.58
C ALA A 137 3.29 4.54 38.51
N MET A 138 4.05 5.62 38.30
CA MET A 138 3.79 6.57 37.22
C MET A 138 3.98 5.92 35.83
N LEU A 139 5.03 5.11 35.66
CA LEU A 139 5.27 4.36 34.42
C LEU A 139 4.12 3.37 34.13
N GLU A 140 3.69 2.61 35.12
CA GLU A 140 2.58 1.64 34.98
C GLU A 140 1.29 2.36 34.58
N ARG A 141 0.96 3.47 35.23
CA ARG A 141 -0.17 4.31 34.84
C ARG A 141 -0.04 4.87 33.43
N MET A 142 1.15 5.23 32.98
CA MET A 142 1.36 5.75 31.63
C MET A 142 1.21 4.64 30.57
N ILE A 143 1.68 3.44 30.90
CA ILE A 143 1.51 2.21 30.10
C ILE A 143 0.01 1.92 29.95
N ASP A 144 -0.73 1.85 31.06
CA ASP A 144 -2.18 1.63 31.10
C ASP A 144 -2.98 2.78 30.47
N GLY A 145 -2.45 4.00 30.57
CA GLY A 145 -3.08 5.22 30.08
C GLY A 145 -3.03 5.38 28.56
N GLY A 146 -2.29 4.52 27.84
CA GLY A 146 -2.38 4.45 26.38
C GLY A 146 -1.08 4.32 25.61
N ILE A 147 0.09 4.16 26.27
CA ILE A 147 1.35 3.93 25.52
C ILE A 147 1.29 2.63 24.73
N LEU A 148 0.86 1.52 25.34
CA LEU A 148 0.80 0.23 24.64
C LEU A 148 -0.17 0.30 23.47
N LEU A 149 -1.31 0.96 23.67
CA LEU A 149 -2.30 1.19 22.62
C LEU A 149 -1.70 2.02 21.47
N ALA A 150 -0.95 3.09 21.79
CA ALA A 150 -0.28 3.94 20.80
C ALA A 150 0.76 3.16 19.97
N LEU A 151 1.58 2.32 20.61
CA LEU A 151 2.57 1.51 19.92
C LEU A 151 1.92 0.46 19.03
N SER A 152 0.91 -0.25 19.55
CA SER A 152 0.17 -1.28 18.82
C SER A 152 -0.55 -0.72 17.60
N THR A 153 -1.20 0.44 17.69
CA THR A 153 -1.87 1.08 16.54
C THR A 153 -0.88 1.53 15.46
N THR A 154 0.33 1.95 15.84
CA THR A 154 1.39 2.28 14.88
C THR A 154 1.87 1.05 14.14
N ILE A 155 2.14 -0.04 14.88
CA ILE A 155 2.61 -1.29 14.29
C ILE A 155 1.55 -1.85 13.35
N PHE A 156 0.29 -1.88 13.78
CA PHE A 156 -0.82 -2.37 12.96
C PHE A 156 -1.01 -1.52 11.70
N GLY A 157 -1.04 -0.19 11.83
CA GLY A 157 -1.15 0.73 10.69
C GLY A 157 0.04 0.62 9.72
N GLY A 158 1.26 0.50 10.25
CA GLY A 158 2.49 0.34 9.48
C GLY A 158 2.53 -0.98 8.72
N VAL A 159 2.46 -2.10 9.43
CA VAL A 159 2.52 -3.44 8.85
C VAL A 159 1.36 -3.67 7.88
N GLY A 160 0.14 -3.30 8.27
CA GLY A 160 -1.05 -3.42 7.43
C GLY A 160 -0.95 -2.55 6.16
N GLY A 161 -0.48 -1.31 6.28
CA GLY A 161 -0.25 -0.44 5.13
C GLY A 161 0.79 -0.99 4.15
N TYR A 162 1.90 -1.54 4.65
CA TYR A 162 2.90 -2.20 3.79
C TYR A 162 2.34 -3.47 3.12
N LEU A 163 1.60 -4.30 3.85
CA LEU A 163 0.91 -5.47 3.31
C LEU A 163 -0.07 -5.09 2.20
N MET A 164 -0.85 -4.02 2.37
CA MET A 164 -1.73 -3.50 1.32
C MET A 164 -0.96 -3.11 0.06
N ARG A 165 0.17 -2.41 0.19
CA ARG A 165 1.03 -2.06 -0.95
C ARG A 165 1.55 -3.30 -1.66
N VAL A 166 2.08 -4.26 -0.91
CA VAL A 166 2.61 -5.52 -1.50
C VAL A 166 1.48 -6.28 -2.20
N TYR A 167 0.32 -6.40 -1.55
CA TYR A 167 -0.84 -7.09 -2.12
C TYR A 167 -1.30 -6.42 -3.42
N LYS A 168 -1.37 -5.09 -3.46
CA LYS A 168 -1.68 -4.31 -4.67
C LYS A 168 -0.65 -4.59 -5.77
N THR A 169 0.64 -4.47 -5.47
CA THR A 169 1.73 -4.68 -6.43
C THR A 169 1.71 -6.10 -7.01
N VAL A 170 1.49 -7.12 -6.18
CA VAL A 170 1.40 -8.51 -6.63
C VAL A 170 0.13 -8.76 -7.46
N SER A 171 -1.00 -8.17 -7.06
CA SER A 171 -2.29 -8.38 -7.73
C SER A 171 -2.45 -7.65 -9.06
N PHE A 172 -1.87 -6.44 -9.18
CA PHE A 172 -2.10 -5.56 -10.34
C PHE A 172 -0.83 -5.22 -11.12
N GLY A 173 0.37 -5.48 -10.58
CA GLY A 173 1.63 -5.13 -11.23
C GLY A 173 1.81 -5.78 -12.60
N ALA A 174 1.35 -7.02 -12.78
CA ALA A 174 1.47 -7.72 -14.06
C ALA A 174 0.52 -7.19 -15.15
N GLU A 175 -0.64 -6.65 -14.76
CA GLU A 175 -1.69 -6.22 -15.69
C GLU A 175 -1.60 -4.72 -16.02
N LEU A 176 -1.15 -3.91 -15.06
CA LEU A 176 -0.82 -2.51 -15.29
C LEU A 176 0.37 -2.37 -16.26
N GLN A 177 1.44 -3.14 -16.07
CA GLN A 177 2.62 -3.11 -16.96
C GLN A 177 2.24 -3.45 -18.41
N HIS A 178 1.37 -4.46 -18.59
CA HIS A 178 0.92 -4.87 -19.92
C HIS A 178 0.07 -3.78 -20.61
N ARG A 179 -0.76 -3.06 -19.86
CA ARG A 179 -1.58 -1.95 -20.36
C ARG A 179 -0.77 -0.68 -20.60
N TYR A 180 0.21 -0.36 -19.75
CA TYR A 180 1.14 0.75 -19.97
C TYR A 180 2.00 0.54 -21.23
N ASP A 181 2.49 -0.68 -21.46
CA ASP A 181 3.21 -1.01 -22.70
C ASP A 181 2.31 -0.91 -23.94
N LEU A 182 1.01 -1.27 -23.81
CA LEU A 182 0.05 -1.09 -24.89
C LEU A 182 -0.27 0.40 -25.15
N ALA A 183 -0.46 1.18 -24.09
CA ALA A 183 -0.77 2.60 -24.17
C ALA A 183 0.41 3.42 -24.72
N ALA A 184 1.64 3.12 -24.31
CA ALA A 184 2.86 3.75 -24.84
C ALA A 184 3.06 3.45 -26.33
N ARG A 185 2.70 2.24 -26.78
CA ARG A 185 2.71 1.87 -28.20
C ARG A 185 1.61 2.57 -29.00
N ALA A 186 0.42 2.73 -28.42
CA ALA A 186 -0.69 3.45 -29.05
C ALA A 186 -0.36 4.94 -29.25
N ASP A 187 0.23 5.60 -28.24
CA ASP A 187 0.64 7.00 -28.30
C ASP A 187 1.74 7.23 -29.37
N THR A 188 2.74 6.34 -29.43
CA THR A 188 3.78 6.38 -30.46
C THR A 188 3.21 6.19 -31.87
N SER A 189 2.20 5.34 -32.02
CA SER A 189 1.54 5.11 -33.32
C SER A 189 0.68 6.30 -33.77
N GLN A 190 -0.08 6.92 -32.87
CA GLN A 190 -0.88 8.11 -33.17
C GLN A 190 0.01 9.33 -33.47
N MET A 191 1.13 9.48 -32.76
CA MET A 191 2.14 10.50 -33.04
C MET A 191 2.75 10.31 -34.42
N ARG A 192 3.15 9.08 -34.79
CA ARG A 192 3.67 8.76 -36.12
C ARG A 192 2.65 9.02 -37.23
N GLU A 193 1.39 8.69 -37.01
CA GLU A 193 0.33 8.90 -38.00
C GLU A 193 0.01 10.39 -38.19
N SER A 194 0.05 11.18 -37.11
CA SER A 194 -0.09 12.64 -37.17
C SER A 194 1.09 13.29 -37.89
N LEU A 195 2.33 12.85 -37.61
CA LEU A 195 3.53 13.32 -38.31
C LEU A 195 3.50 12.97 -39.80
N LYS A 196 3.09 11.74 -40.15
CA LYS A 196 2.96 11.32 -41.54
C LYS A 196 1.92 12.16 -42.30
N ARG A 197 0.79 12.47 -41.65
CA ARG A 197 -0.23 13.35 -42.23
C ARG A 197 0.29 14.77 -42.48
N ILE A 198 1.08 15.31 -41.56
CA ILE A 198 1.72 16.63 -41.71
C ILE A 198 2.73 16.58 -42.87
N GLU A 199 3.53 15.52 -42.96
CA GLU A 199 4.52 15.35 -44.02
C GLU A 199 3.87 15.19 -45.41
N GLU A 200 2.78 14.42 -45.52
CA GLU A 200 1.98 14.30 -46.75
C GLU A 200 1.34 15.64 -47.15
N HIS A 201 0.93 16.47 -46.19
CA HIS A 201 0.38 17.80 -46.46
C HIS A 201 1.45 18.77 -46.95
N LEU A 202 2.63 18.78 -46.33
CA LEU A 202 3.77 19.61 -46.72
C LEU A 202 4.36 19.19 -48.09
N ASP A 203 4.40 17.90 -48.40
CA ASP A 203 4.90 17.41 -49.68
C ASP A 203 3.88 17.66 -50.82
N GLY A 204 2.58 17.66 -50.49
CA GLY A 204 1.51 18.13 -51.37
C GLY A 204 1.64 19.62 -51.70
N ASP A 205 1.84 20.47 -50.69
CA ASP A 205 2.01 21.92 -50.85
C ASP A 205 3.25 22.27 -51.70
N ARG A 206 4.36 21.55 -51.48
CA ARG A 206 5.62 21.74 -52.22
C ARG A 206 5.51 21.36 -53.71
N ARG A 207 4.63 20.41 -54.07
CA ARG A 207 4.36 20.04 -55.47
C ARG A 207 3.46 21.03 -56.19
N THR A 208 2.56 21.71 -55.48
CA THR A 208 1.74 22.78 -56.05
C THR A 208 2.54 24.06 -56.33
N GLU A 209 3.59 24.36 -55.55
CA GLU A 209 4.47 25.50 -55.81
C GLU A 209 5.47 25.28 -56.96
N THR A 210 5.74 24.03 -57.35
CA THR A 210 6.67 23.71 -58.45
C THR A 210 6.00 23.65 -59.83
N HIS A 211 4.70 23.93 -59.93
CA HIS A 211 3.96 23.96 -61.20
C HIS A 211 3.26 25.29 -61.47
N THR A 212 3.96 26.41 -61.26
CA THR A 212 3.72 27.63 -62.04
C THR A 212 4.68 27.62 -63.23
N PRO A 213 4.21 27.25 -64.44
CA PRO A 213 5.03 27.43 -65.63
C PRO A 213 5.17 28.94 -65.85
N THR A 214 6.39 29.44 -65.71
CA THR A 214 6.79 30.77 -66.19
C THR A 214 6.82 30.75 -67.71
N ASP A 215 5.66 30.63 -68.34
CA ASP A 215 5.44 30.95 -69.75
C ASP A 215 4.72 32.29 -69.80
N ALA A 216 5.52 33.36 -69.86
CA ALA A 216 5.06 34.67 -70.28
C ALA A 216 6.18 35.34 -71.09
N SER A 217 6.00 35.24 -72.41
CA SER A 217 6.23 36.27 -73.44
C SER A 217 7.55 37.04 -73.45
#